data_AF-A0AAE5CP97-F1
#
_entry.id   AF-A0AAE5CP97-F1
#
_cell.length_a   1.000
_cell.length_b   1.000
_cell.length_c   1.000
_cell.angle_alpha   90.00
_cell.angle_beta   90.00
_cell.angle_gamma   90.00
#
_symmetry.space_group_name_H-M   'P 1'
#
loop_
_entity.id
_entity.type
_entity.pdbx_description
1 polymer ?
#
loop_
_entity_poly.entity_id
_entity_poly.type
_entity_poly.pdbx_seq_one_letter_code
_entity_poly.pdbx_strand_id
1 'polypeptide(L)' 'MLKTIGVQSIEDLFSDIPPALRFKGDMNLPAALSESEVAKLLRELAGKNTAQDFSTFIRAVAYDH' A
#
# COMPACT_ATOMS: atom_id res chain seq x y z
N MET A 1 -4.79 13.82 20.44
CA MET A 1 -4.93 12.35 20.57
C MET A 1 -4.11 11.81 21.74
N LEU A 2 -2.76 11.82 21.69
CA LEU A 2 -1.91 11.24 22.76
C LEU A 2 -2.24 11.76 24.18
N LYS A 3 -2.38 13.09 24.32
CA LYS A 3 -2.82 13.73 25.57
C LYS A 3 -4.18 13.23 26.07
N THR A 4 -5.10 12.92 25.16
CA THR A 4 -6.46 12.44 25.49
C THR A 4 -6.42 11.01 26.02
N ILE A 5 -5.53 10.18 25.47
CA ILE A 5 -5.35 8.78 25.87
C ILE A 5 -4.28 8.60 26.96
N GLY A 6 -3.73 9.70 27.49
CA GLY A 6 -2.85 9.71 28.66
C GLY A 6 -1.40 9.27 28.41
N VAL A 7 -0.94 9.17 27.17
CA VAL A 7 0.44 8.78 26.83
C VAL A 7 1.30 9.97 26.42
N GLN A 8 2.61 9.87 26.63
CA GLN A 8 3.56 10.97 26.44
C GLN A 8 4.26 10.92 25.08
N SER A 9 4.35 9.72 24.48
CA SER A 9 5.04 9.49 23.21
C SER A 9 4.27 8.52 22.30
N ILE A 10 4.70 8.41 21.04
CA ILE A 10 4.16 7.40 20.11
C ILE A 10 4.66 6.01 20.52
N GLU A 11 5.86 5.93 21.07
CA GLU A 11 6.52 4.71 21.55
C GLU A 11 5.74 4.04 22.68
N ASP A 12 5.06 4.83 23.51
CA ASP A 12 4.19 4.36 24.61
C ASP A 12 3.02 3.51 24.07
N LEU A 13 2.56 3.79 22.84
CA LEU A 13 1.50 3.01 22.17
C LEU A 13 1.94 1.57 21.85
N PHE A 14 3.24 1.31 21.83
CA PHE A 14 3.80 0.00 21.51
C PHE A 14 4.35 -0.73 22.76
N SER A 15 4.03 -0.24 23.96
CA SER A 15 4.54 -0.77 25.25
C SER A 15 4.30 -2.27 25.44
N ASP A 16 3.20 -2.81 24.93
CA ASP A 16 2.87 -4.24 24.98
C ASP A 16 3.76 -5.12 24.07
N ILE A 17 4.53 -4.53 23.17
CA ILE A 17 5.47 -5.24 22.29
C ILE A 17 6.87 -5.19 22.91
N PRO A 18 7.45 -6.34 23.33
CA PRO A 18 8.82 -6.38 23.85
C PRO A 18 9.82 -5.74 22.90
N PRO A 19 10.78 -4.91 23.37
CA PRO A 19 11.74 -4.21 22.50
C PRO A 19 12.60 -5.11 21.62
N ALA A 20 12.77 -6.38 22.00
CA ALA A 20 13.49 -7.39 21.21
C ALA A 20 12.70 -7.87 19.99
N LEU A 21 11.36 -7.76 20.01
CA LEU A 21 10.47 -8.17 18.93
C LEU A 21 10.10 -7.02 17.99
N ARG A 22 10.42 -5.77 18.36
CA ARG A 22 10.18 -4.60 17.50
C ARG A 22 11.18 -4.58 16.36
N PHE A 23 10.69 -4.34 15.14
CA PHE A 23 11.54 -4.09 13.98
C PHE A 23 12.31 -2.78 14.18
N LYS A 24 13.64 -2.82 14.01
CA LYS A 24 14.55 -1.68 14.28
C LYS A 24 15.27 -1.15 13.04
N GLY A 25 15.06 -1.79 11.90
CA GLY A 25 15.65 -1.36 10.63
C GLY A 25 14.72 -0.43 9.87
N ASP A 26 15.20 0.03 8.73
CA ASP A 26 14.37 0.67 7.73
C ASP A 26 13.69 -0.39 6.86
N MET A 27 12.45 -0.12 6.46
CA MET A 27 11.78 -0.99 5.50
C MET A 27 12.48 -0.90 4.15
N ASN A 28 12.70 -2.04 3.51
CA ASN A 28 13.25 -2.10 2.15
C ASN A 28 12.15 -1.77 1.12
N LEU A 29 11.71 -0.51 1.12
CA LEU A 29 10.69 0.01 0.23
C LEU A 29 11.27 1.13 -0.65
N PRO A 30 10.70 1.33 -1.86
CA PRO A 30 11.01 2.50 -2.67
C PRO A 30 10.71 3.81 -1.91
N ALA A 31 11.34 4.89 -2.35
CA ALA A 31 11.05 6.22 -1.84
C ALA A 31 9.55 6.55 -1.98
N ALA A 32 9.04 7.32 -1.03
CA ALA A 32 7.67 7.80 -1.08
C ALA A 32 7.45 8.61 -2.36
N LEU A 33 6.37 8.30 -3.07
CA LEU A 33 5.92 9.01 -4.24
C LEU A 33 4.78 9.95 -3.84
N SER A 34 4.72 11.11 -4.49
CA SER A 34 3.56 11.99 -4.41
C SER A 34 2.34 11.35 -5.08
N GLU A 35 1.14 11.84 -4.76
CA GLU A 35 -0.11 11.34 -5.33
C GLU A 35 -0.11 11.31 -6.87
N SER A 36 0.43 12.37 -7.50
CA SER A 36 0.51 12.46 -8.96
C SER A 36 1.50 11.46 -9.57
N GLU A 37 2.63 11.22 -8.90
CA GLU A 37 3.62 10.22 -9.30
C GLU A 37 3.08 8.80 -9.18
N VAL A 38 2.37 8.49 -8.09
CA VAL A 38 1.69 7.20 -7.92
C VAL A 38 0.65 6.99 -9.01
N ALA A 39 -0.18 7.99 -9.30
CA ALA A 39 -1.20 7.90 -10.35
C ALA A 39 -0.56 7.66 -11.73
N LYS A 40 0.57 8.32 -12.03
CA LYS A 40 1.31 8.10 -13.27
C LYS A 40 1.89 6.68 -13.34
N LEU A 41 2.56 6.22 -12.27
CA LEU A 41 3.14 4.89 -12.19
C LEU A 41 2.07 3.80 -12.40
N LEU A 42 0.92 3.93 -11.75
CA LEU A 42 -0.17 2.97 -11.88
C LEU A 42 -0.75 2.93 -13.29
N ARG A 43 -0.86 4.09 -13.97
CA ARG A 43 -1.29 4.14 -15.39
C ARG A 43 -0.27 3.48 -16.30
N GLU A 44 1.02 3.71 -16.09
CA GLU A 44 2.09 3.07 -16.87
C GLU A 44 2.12 1.55 -16.67
N LEU A 45 1.89 1.07 -15.44
CA LEU A 45 1.77 -0.37 -15.17
C LEU A 45 0.52 -0.96 -15.81
N ALA A 46 -0.62 -0.28 -15.71
CA ALA A 46 -1.87 -0.73 -16.31
C ALA A 46 -1.78 -0.79 -17.84
N GLY A 47 -1.09 0.16 -18.48
CA GLY A 47 -0.88 0.18 -19.93
C GLY A 47 -0.02 -0.97 -20.48
N LYS A 48 0.60 -1.78 -19.61
CA LYS A 48 1.27 -3.03 -20.04
C LYS A 48 0.30 -4.20 -20.17
N ASN A 49 -0.93 -4.07 -19.67
CA ASN A 49 -1.94 -5.10 -19.78
C ASN A 49 -2.61 -5.02 -21.16
N THR A 50 -2.59 -6.12 -21.89
CA THR A 50 -3.20 -6.19 -23.24
C THR A 50 -4.69 -6.51 -23.21
N ALA A 51 -5.23 -6.94 -22.07
CA ALA A 51 -6.62 -7.38 -21.95
C ALA A 51 -7.67 -6.29 -22.26
N GLN A 52 -7.30 -5.01 -22.14
CA GLN A 52 -8.18 -3.89 -22.52
C GLN A 52 -8.20 -3.63 -24.04
N ASP A 53 -7.21 -4.13 -24.78
CA ASP A 53 -7.09 -3.89 -26.22
C ASP A 53 -7.86 -4.94 -27.06
N PHE A 54 -8.37 -6.00 -26.42
CA PHE A 54 -9.03 -7.12 -27.09
C PHE A 54 -10.36 -7.46 -26.44
N SER A 55 -11.36 -7.76 -27.26
CA SER A 55 -12.59 -8.40 -26.76
C SER A 55 -12.26 -9.78 -26.19
N THR A 56 -12.58 -9.98 -24.90
CA THR A 56 -12.26 -11.23 -24.19
C THR A 56 -13.40 -12.24 -24.32
N PHE A 57 -13.16 -13.36 -25.01
CA PHE A 57 -14.16 -14.43 -25.23
C PHE A 57 -13.91 -15.72 -24.45
N ILE A 58 -12.81 -15.81 -23.69
CA ILE A 58 -12.51 -16.96 -22.82
C ILE A 58 -13.30 -16.77 -21.52
N ARG A 59 -14.51 -17.34 -21.42
CA ARG A 59 -15.40 -17.05 -20.28
C ARG A 59 -15.97 -18.28 -19.60
N ALA A 60 -15.50 -18.47 -18.37
CA ALA A 60 -16.23 -19.06 -17.27
C ALA A 60 -16.96 -17.95 -16.48
N VAL A 61 -18.07 -17.44 -17.03
CA VAL A 61 -19.12 -16.64 -16.35
C VAL A 61 -18.93 -15.10 -16.22
N ALA A 62 -17.78 -14.49 -16.50
CA ALA A 62 -17.67 -13.01 -16.47
C ALA A 62 -18.16 -12.35 -17.79
N TYR A 63 -19.00 -11.30 -17.73
CA TYR A 63 -19.49 -10.32 -18.73
C TYR A 63 -18.55 -9.12 -19.04
N ASP A 64 -18.50 -8.56 -20.25
CA ASP A 64 -17.79 -7.30 -20.56
C ASP A 64 -18.95 -6.32 -20.73
N HIS A 65 -18.93 -5.21 -20.00
CA HIS A 65 -20.09 -4.35 -19.77
C HIS A 65 -19.71 -2.88 -19.89
#